data_AF-A0A397TA15-F1
#
_entry.id   AF-A0A397TA15-F1
#
_cell.length_a   1.000
_cell.length_b   1.000
_cell.length_c   1.000
_cell.angle_alpha   90.00
_cell.angle_beta   90.00
_cell.angle_gamma   90.00
#
_symmetry.space_group_name_H-M   'P 1'
#
loop_
_entity.id
_entity.type
_entity.pdbx_description
1 polymer ?
#
loop_
_entity_poly.entity_id
_entity_poly.type
_entity_poly.pdbx_seq_one_letter_code
_entity_poly.pdbx_strand_id
1 'polypeptide(L)' 'MQKEVEIYKDLADIQGKHIPKLICYGYYGGGMSFVIGMTIAGTSLSEHKITKRQRSKALKGLEAIHKHGILHNDIREETS' A
#
# COMPACT_ATOMS: atom_id res chain seq x y z
N MET A 1 12.42 1.79 -3.32
CA MET A 1 11.92 2.77 -4.29
C MET A 1 11.67 2.18 -5.69
N GLN A 2 12.65 1.98 -6.59
CA GLN A 2 12.30 1.42 -7.93
C GLN A 2 11.68 0.01 -7.86
N LYS A 3 12.23 -0.88 -7.03
CA LYS A 3 11.63 -2.21 -6.76
C LYS A 3 10.20 -2.13 -6.21
N GLU A 4 9.90 -1.07 -5.48
CA GLU A 4 8.57 -0.86 -4.89
C GLU A 4 7.57 -0.43 -5.96
N VAL A 5 7.99 0.40 -6.93
CA VAL A 5 7.19 0.71 -8.11
C VAL A 5 6.86 -0.55 -8.91
N GLU A 6 7.83 -1.44 -9.12
CA GLU A 6 7.59 -2.72 -9.80
C GLU A 6 6.60 -3.61 -9.04
N ILE A 7 6.72 -3.70 -7.71
CA ILE A 7 5.73 -4.37 -6.85
C ILE A 7 4.33 -3.77 -7.04
N TYR A 8 4.20 -2.45 -7.02
CA TYR A 8 2.89 -1.81 -7.25
C TYR A 8 2.34 -2.10 -8.65
N LYS A 9 3.19 -2.16 -9.68
CA LYS A 9 2.77 -2.54 -11.04
C LYS A 9 2.27 -3.99 -11.09
N ASP A 10 2.96 -4.91 -10.41
CA ASP A 10 2.55 -6.31 -10.31
C ASP A 10 1.21 -6.48 -9.58
N LEU A 11 0.87 -5.55 -8.68
CA LEU A 11 -0.37 -5.53 -7.90
C LEU A 11 -1.48 -4.64 -8.50
N ALA A 12 -1.37 -4.25 -9.77
CA ALA A 12 -2.25 -3.25 -10.39
C ALA A 12 -3.76 -3.61 -10.32
N ASP A 13 -4.12 -4.88 -10.35
CA ASP A 13 -5.49 -5.38 -10.33
C ASP A 13 -6.19 -5.27 -8.95
N ILE A 14 -5.40 -5.22 -7.86
CA ILE A 14 -5.87 -5.08 -6.48
C ILE A 14 -5.78 -3.65 -5.92
N GLN A 15 -5.14 -2.74 -6.66
CA GLN A 15 -5.08 -1.33 -6.31
C GLN A 15 -6.46 -0.68 -6.25
N GLY A 16 -6.66 0.19 -5.25
CA GLY A 16 -7.94 0.85 -4.96
C GLY A 16 -9.01 -0.06 -4.37
N LYS A 17 -8.76 -1.37 -4.25
CA LYS A 17 -9.64 -2.34 -3.58
C LYS A 17 -9.07 -2.75 -2.23
N HIS A 18 -7.79 -3.12 -2.24
CA HIS A 18 -7.08 -3.69 -1.09
C HIS A 18 -5.84 -2.88 -0.70
N ILE A 19 -5.21 -2.22 -1.66
CA ILE A 19 -4.04 -1.37 -1.44
C ILE A 19 -4.25 0.01 -2.09
N PRO A 20 -3.52 1.06 -1.68
CA PRO A 20 -3.49 2.35 -2.36
C PRO A 20 -3.25 2.23 -3.87
N LYS A 21 -3.84 3.16 -4.65
CA LYS A 21 -3.49 3.31 -6.07
C LYS A 21 -2.17 4.06 -6.20
N LEU A 22 -1.27 3.55 -7.01
CA LEU A 22 -0.08 4.27 -7.46
C LEU A 22 -0.51 5.34 -8.46
N ILE A 23 -0.16 6.60 -8.19
CA ILE A 23 -0.56 7.76 -9.00
C ILE A 23 0.62 8.34 -9.76
N CYS A 24 1.79 8.43 -9.14
CA CYS A 24 3.00 8.92 -9.80
C CYS A 24 4.25 8.31 -9.18
N TYR A 25 5.32 8.26 -9.96
CA TYR A 25 6.65 7.95 -9.47
C TYR A 25 7.70 8.58 -10.38
N GLY A 26 8.85 8.93 -9.83
CA GLY A 26 9.94 9.50 -10.62
C GLY A 26 10.91 10.34 -9.82
N TYR A 27 11.91 10.89 -10.50
CA TYR A 27 12.86 11.81 -9.88
C TYR A 27 12.31 13.23 -9.83
N TYR A 28 12.43 13.85 -8.66
CA TYR A 28 12.08 15.24 -8.40
C TYR A 28 13.34 16.08 -8.15
N GLY A 29 13.26 17.40 -8.41
CA GLY A 29 14.36 18.33 -8.15
C GLY A 29 15.62 18.03 -8.98
N GLY A 30 15.49 17.63 -10.24
CA GLY A 30 16.63 17.36 -11.12
C GLY A 30 17.41 16.08 -10.77
N GLY A 31 16.79 15.11 -10.08
CA GLY A 31 17.43 13.84 -9.72
C GLY A 31 17.74 13.68 -8.23
N MET A 32 17.52 14.72 -7.42
CA MET A 32 17.87 14.71 -6.00
C MET A 32 17.08 13.69 -5.17
N SER A 33 15.81 13.47 -5.50
CA SER A 33 14.94 12.56 -4.76
C SER A 33 14.10 11.71 -5.69
N PHE A 34 13.94 10.43 -5.37
CA PHE A 34 12.92 9.59 -5.98
C PHE A 34 11.63 9.72 -5.17
N VAL A 35 10.49 9.93 -5.83
CA VAL A 35 9.19 10.11 -5.21
C VAL A 35 8.25 9.01 -5.69
N ILE A 36 7.40 8.53 -4.79
CA ILE A 36 6.25 7.67 -5.10
C ILE A 36 5.02 8.36 -4.50
N GLY A 37 4.03 8.65 -5.36
CA GLY A 37 2.75 9.21 -4.95
C GLY A 37 1.67 8.15 -5.05
N MET A 38 0.90 7.98 -3.98
CA MET A 38 -0.20 7.02 -3.89
C MET A 38 -1.43 7.64 -3.24
N THR A 39 -2.61 7.06 -3.46
CA THR A 39 -3.84 7.53 -2.82
C THR A 39 -3.88 7.17 -1.34
N ILE A 40 -4.12 8.15 -0.47
CA ILE A 40 -4.48 7.88 0.93
C ILE A 40 -6.01 7.85 1.00
N ALA A 41 -6.56 6.77 1.54
CA ALA A 41 -8.00 6.62 1.76
C ALA A 41 -8.27 6.21 3.20
N GLY A 42 -9.26 6.85 3.83
CA GLY A 42 -9.64 6.58 5.21
C GLY A 42 -8.90 7.45 6.22
N THR A 43 -9.02 7.06 7.50
CA THR A 43 -8.41 7.72 8.66
C THR A 43 -7.37 6.80 9.27
N SER A 44 -6.23 7.35 9.70
CA SER A 44 -5.21 6.60 10.44
C SER A 44 -5.82 5.84 11.61
N LEU A 45 -5.38 4.59 11.83
CA LEU A 45 -5.84 3.75 12.92
C LEU A 45 -5.18 4.06 14.26
N SER A 46 -4.14 4.92 14.29
CA SER A 46 -3.30 5.20 15.47
C SER A 46 -4.06 5.65 16.72
N GLU A 47 -5.26 6.23 16.57
CA GLU A 47 -6.06 6.74 17.69
C GLU A 47 -7.34 5.92 17.96
N HIS A 48 -7.60 4.87 17.17
CA HIS A 48 -8.91 4.21 17.14
C HIS A 48 -8.79 2.69 17.36
N LYS A 49 -9.66 2.12 18.21
CA LYS A 49 -9.76 0.67 18.36
C LYS A 49 -10.19 0.03 17.03
N ILE A 50 -9.35 -0.86 16.51
CA ILE A 50 -9.63 -1.61 15.28
C ILE A 50 -10.86 -2.51 15.50
N THR A 51 -11.89 -2.31 14.67
CA THR A 51 -13.08 -3.15 14.68
C THR A 51 -12.79 -4.53 14.04
N LYS A 52 -13.58 -5.55 14.39
CA LYS A 52 -13.51 -6.88 13.75
C LYS A 52 -13.63 -6.79 12.21
N ARG A 53 -14.45 -5.85 11.73
CA ARG A 53 -14.65 -5.62 10.28
C ARG A 53 -13.39 -5.07 9.62
N GLN A 54 -12.72 -4.09 10.23
CA GLN A 54 -11.45 -3.55 9.72
C GLN A 54 -10.38 -4.64 9.71
N ARG A 55 -10.25 -5.42 10.79
CA ARG A 55 -9.31 -6.55 10.84
C ARG A 55 -9.55 -7.57 9.73
N SER A 56 -10.81 -7.94 9.47
CA SER A 56 -11.16 -8.86 8.38
C SER A 56 -10.82 -8.29 7.00
N LYS A 57 -11.02 -6.98 6.78
CA LYS A 57 -10.63 -6.32 5.53
C LYS A 57 -9.11 -6.29 5.34
N ALA A 58 -8.36 -5.94 6.39
CA ALA A 58 -6.89 -5.94 6.36
C ALA A 58 -6.35 -7.33 6.04
N LEU A 59 -6.88 -8.38 6.66
CA LEU A 59 -6.50 -9.78 6.36
C LEU A 59 -6.80 -10.17 4.91
N LYS A 60 -7.94 -9.76 4.35
CA LYS A 60 -8.26 -10.00 2.93
C LYS A 60 -7.30 -9.28 1.99
N GLY A 61 -6.90 -8.05 2.34
CA GLY A 61 -5.89 -7.32 1.58
C GLY A 61 -4.54 -8.03 1.61
N LEU A 62 -4.13 -8.50 2.79
CA LEU A 62 -2.89 -9.27 2.94
C LEU A 62 -2.90 -10.58 2.15
N GLU A 63 -4.02 -11.31 2.18
CA GLU A 63 -4.19 -12.52 1.38
C GLU A 63 -4.10 -12.24 -0.13
N ALA A 64 -4.67 -11.13 -0.59
CA ALA A 64 -4.60 -10.71 -2.00
C ALA A 64 -3.15 -10.37 -2.42
N ILE A 65 -2.37 -9.73 -1.55
CA ILE A 65 -0.94 -9.48 -1.78
C ILE A 65 -0.16 -10.80 -1.84
N HIS A 66 -0.41 -11.72 -0.91
CA HIS A 66 0.27 -13.02 -0.87
C HIS A 66 -0.02 -13.89 -2.10
N LYS A 67 -1.21 -13.78 -2.71
CA LYS A 67 -1.55 -14.48 -3.97
C LYS A 67 -0.66 -14.07 -5.14
N HIS A 68 -0.04 -12.89 -5.08
CA HIS A 68 0.94 -12.43 -6.07
C HIS A 68 2.37 -12.87 -5.73
N GLY A 69 2.58 -13.68 -4.69
CA GLY A 69 3.90 -14.14 -4.26
C GLY A 69 4.73 -13.07 -3.54
N ILE A 70 4.10 -11.95 -3.16
CA ILE A 70 4.76 -10.80 -2.53
C ILE A 70 4.57 -10.89 -1.02
N LEU A 71 5.67 -10.76 -0.26
CA LEU A 71 5.63 -10.67 1.20
C LEU A 71 5.65 -9.20 1.63
N HIS A 72 4.60 -8.76 2.31
CA HIS A 72 4.53 -7.40 2.85
C HIS A 72 5.34 -7.32 4.15
N ASN A 73 6.55 -6.76 4.11
CA ASN A 73 7.48 -6.77 5.23
C ASN A 73 7.28 -5.61 6.24
N ASP A 74 6.52 -4.57 5.88
CA ASP A 74 6.26 -3.39 6.71
C ASP A 74 4.78 -3.29 7.11
N ILE A 75 4.27 -4.28 7.83
CA ILE A 75 2.90 -4.21 8.39
C ILE A 75 2.95 -3.50 9.75
N ARG A 76 2.45 -2.27 9.82
CA ARG A 76 2.37 -1.42 11.05
C ARG A 76 1.01 -0.75 11.17
N GLU A 77 0.60 -0.30 12.36
CA GLU A 77 -0.71 0.36 12.60
C GLU A 77 -0.96 1.59 11.69
N GLU A 78 0.10 2.25 11.25
CA GLU A 78 0.08 3.40 10.33
C GLU A 78 -0.33 3.04 8.89
N THR A 79 -0.34 1.74 8.54
CA THR A 79 -0.47 1.24 7.16
C THR A 79 -1.73 0.40 6.90
N SER A 80 -2.59 0.19 7.90
CA SER A 80 -3.79 -0.68 7.85
C SER A 80 -5.13 0.06 7.89
#